data_AF-A0AAJ6NGV7-F1
#
_entry.id   AF-A0AAJ6NGV7-F1
#
_cell.length_a   1.000
_cell.length_b   1.000
_cell.length_c   1.000
_cell.angle_alpha   90.00
_cell.angle_beta   90.00
_cell.angle_gamma   90.00
#
_symmetry.space_group_name_H-M   'P 1'
#
loop_
_entity.id
_entity.type
_entity.pdbx_description
1 polymer ?
#
loop_
_entity_poly.entity_id
_entity_poly.type
_entity_poly.pdbx_seq_one_letter_code
_entity_poly.pdbx_strand_id
1 'polypeptide(L)' 'MSWTVYKFHDSVQVVPDDDLKPHTLFHCECHPDYKDGIFIHYSFDGREHYETPLPS' A
#
# COMPACT_ATOMS: atom_id res chain seq x y z
N MET A 1 2.51 4.70 -13.71
CA MET A 1 2.60 5.09 -12.29
C MET A 1 1.62 6.21 -12.01
N SER A 2 0.34 5.86 -12.03
CA SER A 2 -0.71 6.61 -11.37
C SER A 2 -0.87 6.12 -9.93
N TRP A 3 -1.50 6.95 -9.12
CA TRP A 3 -1.79 6.69 -7.72
C TRP A 3 -3.23 7.05 -7.45
N THR A 4 -3.94 6.19 -6.75
CA THR A 4 -5.29 6.45 -6.26
C THR A 4 -5.25 6.79 -4.78
N VAL A 5 -5.97 7.84 -4.41
CA VAL A 5 -6.09 8.31 -3.03
C VAL A 5 -7.41 7.82 -2.44
N TYR A 6 -7.32 7.01 -1.40
CA TYR A 6 -8.45 6.54 -0.61
C TYR A 6 -8.55 7.32 0.70
N LYS A 7 -9.77 7.66 1.10
CA LYS A 7 -10.07 8.15 2.45
C LYS A 7 -10.80 7.05 3.19
N PHE A 8 -10.17 6.48 4.21
CA PHE A 8 -10.73 5.38 4.99
C PHE A 8 -10.69 5.73 6.48
N HIS A 9 -11.88 5.87 7.10
CA HIS A 9 -12.04 6.43 8.45
C HIS A 9 -11.33 7.79 8.56
N ASP A 10 -10.44 7.95 9.55
CA ASP A 10 -9.62 9.15 9.77
C ASP A 10 -8.24 9.08 9.07
N SER A 11 -8.04 8.12 8.16
CA SER A 11 -6.78 7.92 7.45
C SER A 11 -6.89 8.20 5.95
N VAL A 12 -5.84 8.79 5.38
CA VAL A 12 -5.66 8.89 3.94
C VAL A 12 -4.68 7.81 3.52
N GLN A 13 -5.01 7.06 2.47
CA GLN A 13 -4.14 6.03 1.91
C GLN A 13 -3.88 6.31 0.44
N VAL A 14 -2.62 6.22 0.03
CA VAL A 14 -2.19 6.43 -1.34
C VAL A 14 -1.70 5.09 -1.87
N VAL A 15 -2.38 4.57 -2.89
CA VAL A 15 -2.18 3.23 -3.44
C VAL A 15 -1.78 3.35 -4.91
N PRO A 16 -0.75 2.64 -5.38
CA PRO A 16 -0.42 2.61 -6.80
C PRO A 16 -1.52 1.86 -7.59
N ASP A 17 -1.83 2.31 -8.81
CA ASP A 17 -2.84 1.62 -9.65
C ASP A 17 -2.25 0.49 -10.51
N ASP A 18 -0.97 0.61 -10.86
CA ASP A 18 -0.28 -0.25 -11.83
C ASP A 18 0.36 -1.49 -11.16
N ASP A 19 -0.30 -2.08 -10.17
CA ASP A 19 0.24 -3.19 -9.39
C ASP A 19 -0.14 -4.57 -9.95
N LEU A 20 0.76 -5.55 -9.77
CA LEU A 20 0.53 -6.94 -10.18
C LEU A 20 -0.58 -7.60 -9.38
N LYS A 21 -0.88 -7.08 -8.18
CA LYS A 21 -1.96 -7.56 -7.32
C LYS A 21 -2.62 -6.40 -6.56
N PRO A 22 -3.89 -6.55 -6.14
CA PRO A 22 -4.58 -5.49 -5.42
C PRO A 22 -4.05 -5.31 -3.99
N HIS A 23 -4.10 -4.06 -3.51
CA HIS A 23 -3.78 -3.70 -2.13
C HIS A 23 -4.98 -3.89 -1.19
N THR A 24 -4.70 -4.26 0.06
CA THR A 24 -5.66 -4.16 1.16
C THR A 24 -5.45 -2.83 1.90
N LEU A 25 -6.53 -2.13 2.25
CA LEU A 25 -6.43 -0.89 3.03
C LEU A 25 -6.15 -1.13 4.53
N PHE A 26 -6.11 -2.39 4.95
CA PHE A 26 -5.84 -2.82 6.31
C PHE A 26 -4.86 -3.98 6.29
N HIS A 27 -3.73 -3.85 7.00
CA HIS A 27 -2.62 -4.80 6.97
C HIS A 27 -2.25 -5.22 5.53
N CYS A 28 -1.68 -4.29 4.76
CA CYS A 28 -1.17 -4.59 3.43
C CYS A 28 0.17 -5.32 3.51
N GLU A 29 0.32 -6.38 2.71
CA GLU A 29 1.58 -7.11 2.53
C GLU A 29 2.70 -6.27 1.88
N CYS A 30 2.35 -5.09 1.37
CA CYS A 30 3.28 -4.11 0.85
C CYS A 30 4.00 -3.30 1.95
N HIS A 31 3.63 -3.52 3.23
CA HIS A 31 4.18 -2.80 4.39
C HIS A 31 4.18 -1.27 4.19
N PRO A 32 2.98 -0.65 4.12
CA PRO A 32 2.84 0.77 3.80
C PRO A 32 3.49 1.65 4.87
N ASP A 33 4.16 2.71 4.43
CA ASP A 33 4.80 3.68 5.32
C ASP A 33 3.79 4.74 5.76
N TYR A 34 3.95 5.25 6.98
CA TYR A 34 3.06 6.27 7.53
C TYR A 34 3.78 7.60 7.66
N LYS A 35 3.37 8.58 6.86
CA LYS A 35 4.00 9.89 6.77
C LYS A 35 2.98 11.00 6.72
N ASP A 36 3.11 11.99 7.61
CA ASP A 36 2.26 13.19 7.64
C ASP A 36 0.75 12.91 7.65
N GLY A 37 0.31 11.83 8.33
CA GLY A 37 -1.11 11.45 8.38
C GLY A 37 -1.58 10.53 7.24
N ILE A 38 -0.67 10.14 6.34
CA ILE A 38 -0.96 9.42 5.11
C ILE A 38 -0.25 8.07 5.12
N PHE A 39 -0.98 7.00 4.83
CA PHE A 39 -0.41 5.70 4.53
C PHE A 39 -0.02 5.63 3.05
N ILE A 40 1.26 5.39 2.78
CA ILE A 40 1.82 5.29 1.43
C ILE A 40 2.09 3.81 1.16
N HIS A 41 1.36 3.23 0.22
CA HIS A 41 1.55 1.85 -0.20
C HIS A 41 2.65 1.76 -1.24
N TYR A 42 3.48 0.72 -1.17
CA TYR A 42 4.54 0.45 -2.15
C TYR A 42 4.04 -0.51 -3.23
N SER A 43 4.49 -0.33 -4.46
CA SER A 43 4.06 -1.16 -5.57
C SER A 43 4.37 -2.64 -5.40
N PHE A 44 3.43 -3.48 -5.80
CA PHE A 44 3.64 -4.89 -6.05
C PHE A 44 4.13 -5.09 -7.49
N ASP A 45 5.42 -4.84 -7.72
CA ASP A 45 6.05 -4.95 -9.03
C ASP A 45 6.91 -6.23 -9.18
N GLY A 46 6.82 -7.16 -8.21
CA GLY A 46 7.59 -8.40 -8.17
C GLY A 46 9.07 -8.19 -7.85
N ARG A 47 9.47 -6.98 -7.45
CA ARG A 47 10.78 -6.70 -6.88
C ARG A 47 10.63 -6.77 -5.37
N GLU A 48 10.86 -7.96 -4.84
CA GLU A 48 10.54 -8.44 -3.48
C GLU A 48 11.10 -7.63 -2.28
N HIS A 49 11.64 -6.43 -2.48
CA HIS A 49 12.24 -5.61 -1.43
C HIS A 49 11.26 -5.21 -0.31
N TYR A 50 9.95 -5.14 -0.60
CA TYR A 50 8.91 -4.74 0.36
C TYR A 50 7.71 -5.70 0.43
N GLU A 51 7.74 -6.81 -0.33
CA GLU A 51 6.63 -7.76 -0.47
C GLU A 51 6.78 -8.93 0.53
N THR A 52 6.83 -8.64 1.83
CA THR A 52 6.99 -9.70 2.85
C THR A 52 5.64 -10.27 3.27
N PRO A 53 5.46 -11.61 3.30
CA PRO A 53 4.25 -12.24 3.82
C PRO A 53 3.95 -11.78 5.25
N LEU A 54 2.70 -11.41 5.54
CA LEU A 54 2.29 -11.09 6.90
C LEU A 54 2.29 -12.37 7.75
N PRO A 55 2.76 -12.30 9.02
CA PRO A 55 2.73 -13.46 9.91
C PRO A 55 1.28 -13.92 10.12
N SER A 56 1.10 -15.25 10.08
CA SER A 56 -0.20 -15.94 10.25
C SER A 56 -0.76 -15.85 11.66
#